data_AF-A0A1G6ERI8-F1
#
_entry.id   AF-A0A1G6ERI8-F1
#
_cell.length_a   1.000
_cell.length_b   1.000
_cell.length_c   1.000
_cell.angle_alpha   90.00
_cell.angle_beta   90.00
_cell.angle_gamma   90.00
#
_symmetry.space_group_name_H-M   'P 1'
#
loop_
_entity.id
_entity.type
_entity.pdbx_description
1 polymer ?
#
loop_
_entity_poly.entity_id
_entity_poly.type
_entity_poly.pdbx_seq_one_letter_code
_entity_poly.pdbx_strand_id
1 'polypeptide(L)'
;MTAFGYDEILVDEKLREKNFDAYESTYGIRPVIDSLEGEKFSIRVAKDGEFVLYVKTKESLIRMNSLYSPKYEAQRWAEKDFFSKKNKTILIMGLSTGVYLNRLVELYKEDTRFIVYEPAEGLFSFLCGFIDFCDLICDREHVFLMVSVKQAPAYTAELIKNIEERRPDIYSVITPGYDQDSFFYEICEKAKVINETAIGFQLKWAKGALKNRIFAWTNLTDNSWLKDLSCRIPDDLPAVIVSAGPSLKKNVDVLKKIKGHALIICVDRAVSTLAEHGIVPDVITSVDPAKGAEYVVSDITMEVPLICSLQVNADIQKYFMGRSVFFDHISPEEELFGKEIFNNVEEMEMGGNVSGASFAVCLKMNIRTIILIGQDLAFLNGQHHSDGKNDGAPVGNKVLVEGIDGSMIETTDIWCAFKDFFERQIALHEEIRVIDATEGGALINGTELMTLRQVSDEVCVNEFNIESLFKDLPRAISEEEYENSAGVISKWIDELDIIKRDAMELTEICESLFKVCKYHNINDTKNLKKLKRLEFLRYELSNNHPNVLLEKYWIEDICSIPDRQLMLRTNDEAIVGLEECIKYYRKLPDYCKSLQEELRNTYNL
;
A
#
# COMPACT_ATOMS: atom_id res chain seq x y z
N MET A 1 16.80 23.97 -44.48
CA MET A 1 16.30 22.61 -44.23
C MET A 1 16.53 22.33 -42.77
N THR A 2 15.46 22.06 -42.03
CA THR A 2 15.52 21.61 -40.63
C THR A 2 16.24 20.27 -40.54
N ALA A 3 16.68 19.86 -39.35
CA ALA A 3 17.38 18.58 -39.15
C ALA A 3 16.56 17.35 -39.61
N PHE A 4 15.24 17.51 -39.80
CA PHE A 4 14.30 16.47 -40.19
C PHE A 4 13.74 16.59 -41.62
N GLY A 5 13.98 17.70 -42.34
CA GLY A 5 13.69 17.81 -43.79
C GLY A 5 12.25 18.13 -44.22
N TYR A 6 11.38 18.61 -43.32
CA TYR A 6 9.96 18.97 -43.59
C TYR A 6 9.53 20.21 -42.75
N ASP A 7 8.33 20.75 -42.99
CA ASP A 7 7.75 21.89 -42.25
C ASP A 7 7.57 21.54 -40.76
N GLU A 8 8.20 22.31 -39.87
CA GLU A 8 8.13 22.12 -38.42
C GLU A 8 6.89 22.80 -37.83
N ILE A 9 6.14 22.05 -37.02
CA ILE A 9 5.11 22.60 -36.16
C ILE A 9 5.85 23.25 -34.99
N LEU A 10 5.64 24.55 -34.79
CA LEU A 10 6.25 25.28 -33.68
C LEU A 10 5.63 24.83 -32.35
N VAL A 11 6.48 24.73 -31.34
CA VAL A 11 6.07 24.50 -29.96
C VAL A 11 5.18 25.65 -29.48
N ASP A 12 4.03 25.34 -28.90
CA ASP A 12 3.21 26.30 -28.16
C ASP A 12 3.69 26.38 -26.71
N GLU A 13 4.54 27.36 -26.41
CA GLU A 13 5.07 27.56 -25.05
C GLU A 13 3.97 27.89 -24.03
N LYS A 14 2.82 28.47 -24.44
CA LYS A 14 1.73 28.71 -23.49
C LYS A 14 1.06 27.41 -23.08
N LEU A 15 0.88 26.50 -24.03
CA LEU A 15 0.37 25.16 -23.75
C LEU A 15 1.35 24.35 -22.90
N ARG A 16 2.65 24.47 -23.18
CA ARG A 16 3.71 23.84 -22.37
C ARG A 16 3.67 24.30 -20.93
N GLU A 17 3.64 25.61 -20.69
CA GLU A 17 3.56 26.17 -19.34
C GLU A 17 2.27 25.75 -18.62
N LYS A 18 1.11 25.70 -19.33
CA LYS A 18 -0.14 25.19 -18.76
C LYS A 18 0.01 23.75 -18.24
N ASN A 19 0.62 22.87 -19.03
CA ASN A 19 0.88 21.50 -18.62
C ASN A 19 1.88 21.41 -17.47
N PHE A 20 2.93 22.23 -17.48
CA PHE A 20 3.93 22.27 -16.41
C PHE A 20 3.32 22.73 -15.09
N ASP A 21 2.47 23.76 -15.12
CA ASP A 21 1.80 24.25 -13.93
C ASP A 21 0.83 23.19 -13.37
N ALA A 22 0.10 22.49 -14.24
CA ALA A 22 -0.72 21.36 -13.82
C ALA A 22 0.13 20.24 -13.20
N TYR A 23 1.27 19.91 -13.82
CA TYR A 23 2.17 18.85 -13.36
C TYR A 23 2.83 19.20 -12.02
N GLU A 24 3.34 20.41 -11.87
CA GLU A 24 3.96 20.92 -10.65
C GLU A 24 2.94 21.02 -9.51
N SER A 25 1.74 21.55 -9.78
CA SER A 25 0.67 21.59 -8.78
C SER A 25 0.23 20.18 -8.35
N THR A 26 0.35 19.19 -9.22
CA THR A 26 -0.06 17.81 -8.92
C THR A 26 1.05 17.09 -8.18
N TYR A 27 2.24 16.99 -8.77
CA TYR A 27 3.32 16.12 -8.33
C TYR A 27 4.44 16.84 -7.55
N GLY A 28 4.36 18.16 -7.37
CA GLY A 28 5.34 18.95 -6.61
C GLY A 28 6.69 19.15 -7.32
N ILE A 29 6.82 18.70 -8.57
CA ILE A 29 8.03 18.88 -9.38
C ILE A 29 7.68 19.50 -10.73
N ARG A 30 8.56 20.36 -11.25
CA ARG A 30 8.41 20.95 -12.59
C ARG A 30 9.25 20.19 -13.61
N PRO A 31 8.68 19.76 -14.76
CA PRO A 31 9.45 19.12 -15.81
C PRO A 31 10.53 20.04 -16.38
N VAL A 32 11.67 19.46 -16.77
CA VAL A 32 12.81 20.18 -17.33
C VAL A 32 12.83 20.10 -18.85
N ILE A 33 12.95 21.26 -19.50
CA ILE A 33 13.14 21.37 -20.96
C ILE A 33 14.52 20.85 -21.34
N ASP A 34 14.56 19.92 -22.28
CA ASP A 34 15.82 19.45 -22.86
C ASP A 34 16.33 20.49 -23.86
N SER A 35 17.49 21.09 -23.59
CA SER A 35 18.13 22.08 -24.48
C SER A 35 18.39 21.57 -25.90
N LEU A 36 18.39 20.24 -26.11
CA LEU A 36 18.58 19.58 -27.40
C LEU A 36 17.26 18.98 -27.94
N GLU A 37 16.09 19.37 -27.42
CA GLU A 37 14.80 18.81 -27.83
C GLU A 37 14.56 18.91 -29.34
N GLY A 38 14.91 20.03 -29.97
CA GLY A 38 14.77 20.25 -31.42
C GLY A 38 15.75 19.43 -32.28
N GLU A 39 16.77 18.83 -31.69
CA GLU A 39 17.66 17.88 -32.38
C GLU A 39 17.20 16.42 -32.17
N LYS A 40 16.49 16.16 -31.06
CA LYS A 40 16.08 14.82 -30.61
C LYS A 40 14.67 14.44 -31.03
N PHE A 41 13.76 15.40 -31.11
CA PHE A 41 12.33 15.13 -31.28
C PHE A 41 11.75 15.94 -32.44
N SER A 42 10.77 15.36 -33.14
CA SER A 42 9.95 16.11 -34.10
C SER A 42 8.53 15.57 -34.15
N ILE A 43 7.58 16.44 -34.46
CA ILE A 43 6.14 16.14 -34.51
C ILE A 43 5.60 16.45 -35.91
N ARG A 44 4.65 15.63 -36.36
CA ARG A 44 3.83 15.88 -37.56
C ARG A 44 2.36 15.65 -37.26
N VAL A 45 1.49 16.08 -38.17
CA VAL A 45 0.04 15.74 -38.11
C VAL A 45 -0.24 14.59 -39.06
N ALA A 46 -0.90 13.54 -38.56
CA ALA A 46 -1.41 12.43 -39.35
C ALA A 46 -2.70 12.81 -40.10
N LYS A 47 -3.21 11.93 -40.97
CA LYS A 47 -4.42 12.22 -41.76
C LYS A 47 -5.69 12.35 -40.92
N ASP A 48 -5.72 11.75 -39.74
CA ASP A 48 -6.81 11.82 -38.77
C ASP A 48 -6.69 13.02 -37.81
N GLY A 49 -5.68 13.86 -37.98
CA GLY A 49 -5.45 15.05 -37.16
C GLY A 49 -4.62 14.81 -35.90
N GLU A 50 -4.27 13.56 -35.58
CA GLU A 50 -3.44 13.21 -34.44
C GLU A 50 -1.96 13.52 -34.70
N PHE A 51 -1.19 13.73 -33.63
CA PHE A 51 0.25 13.96 -33.75
C PHE A 51 1.03 12.65 -33.95
N VAL A 52 2.04 12.69 -34.82
CA VAL A 52 3.03 11.63 -35.06
C VAL A 52 4.36 12.06 -34.48
N LEU A 53 4.83 11.33 -33.47
CA LEU A 53 6.09 11.59 -32.79
C LEU A 53 7.23 10.81 -33.44
N TYR A 54 8.34 11.52 -33.64
CA TYR A 54 9.61 10.95 -34.06
C TYR A 54 10.69 11.24 -33.03
N VAL A 55 11.47 10.20 -32.69
CA VAL A 55 12.58 10.27 -31.76
C VAL A 55 13.86 9.90 -32.50
N LYS A 56 14.82 10.83 -32.52
CA LYS A 56 16.13 10.64 -33.12
C LYS A 56 17.05 9.97 -32.10
N THR A 57 17.45 8.75 -32.42
CA THR A 57 18.52 8.04 -31.69
C THR A 57 19.86 8.29 -32.38
N LYS A 58 20.94 7.77 -31.79
CA LYS A 58 22.27 7.80 -32.44
C LYS A 58 22.30 7.07 -33.78
N GLU A 59 21.42 6.07 -33.96
CA GLU A 59 21.48 5.12 -35.07
C GLU A 59 20.34 5.27 -36.07
N SER A 60 19.19 5.81 -35.64
CA SER A 60 17.99 5.88 -36.48
C SER A 60 17.00 6.95 -36.02
N LEU A 61 16.07 7.30 -36.92
CA LEU A 61 14.88 8.07 -36.59
C LEU A 61 13.73 7.09 -36.33
N ILE A 62 13.35 6.94 -35.07
CA ILE A 62 12.27 6.07 -34.63
C ILE A 62 10.95 6.83 -34.73
N ARG A 63 9.90 6.16 -35.23
CA ARG A 63 8.54 6.68 -35.25
C ARG A 63 7.75 5.97 -34.16
N MET A 64 7.17 6.74 -33.23
CA MET A 64 6.53 6.20 -32.02
C MET A 64 5.08 5.75 -32.23
N ASN A 65 4.44 6.19 -33.32
CA ASN A 65 3.05 5.88 -33.62
C ASN A 65 2.77 5.98 -35.14
N SER A 66 1.59 5.54 -35.58
CA SER A 66 1.23 5.39 -37.01
C SER A 66 1.32 6.70 -37.80
N LEU A 67 1.95 6.63 -38.98
CA LEU A 67 1.97 7.73 -39.96
C LEU A 67 0.59 8.12 -40.50
N TYR A 68 -0.35 7.18 -40.51
CA TYR A 68 -1.63 7.34 -41.21
C TYR A 68 -2.77 7.66 -40.26
N SER A 69 -2.85 6.93 -39.16
CA SER A 69 -3.85 7.14 -38.11
C SER A 69 -3.35 6.55 -36.78
N PRO A 70 -2.72 7.38 -35.93
CA PRO A 70 -2.38 7.04 -34.56
C PRO A 70 -3.57 6.50 -33.77
N LYS A 71 -4.76 7.11 -33.95
CA LYS A 71 -5.98 6.70 -33.25
C LYS A 71 -6.39 5.27 -33.60
N TYR A 72 -6.39 4.91 -34.89
CA TYR A 72 -6.70 3.55 -35.33
C TYR A 72 -5.67 2.54 -34.83
N GLU A 73 -4.38 2.88 -34.85
CA GLU A 73 -3.33 2.02 -34.32
C GLU A 73 -3.50 1.79 -32.81
N ALA A 74 -3.77 2.84 -32.04
CA ALA A 74 -4.03 2.72 -30.61
C ALA A 74 -5.27 1.87 -30.32
N GLN A 75 -6.35 2.01 -31.10
CA GLN A 75 -7.52 1.16 -31.01
C GLN A 75 -7.17 -0.32 -31.25
N ARG A 76 -6.47 -0.64 -32.34
CA ARG A 76 -6.06 -2.02 -32.67
C ARG A 76 -5.08 -2.60 -31.67
N TRP A 77 -4.22 -1.76 -31.10
CA TRP A 77 -3.31 -2.14 -30.04
C TRP A 77 -4.09 -2.53 -28.78
N ALA A 78 -4.97 -1.66 -28.29
CA ALA A 78 -5.76 -1.90 -27.07
C ALA A 78 -6.79 -3.04 -27.20
N GLU A 79 -7.22 -3.38 -28.41
CA GLU A 79 -8.12 -4.52 -28.69
C GLU A 79 -7.44 -5.90 -28.61
N LYS A 80 -6.11 -5.96 -28.46
CA LYS A 80 -5.44 -7.22 -28.12
C LYS A 80 -5.92 -7.58 -26.71
N ASP A 81 -6.38 -8.81 -26.52
CA ASP A 81 -7.00 -9.28 -25.27
C ASP A 81 -5.99 -9.33 -24.12
N PHE A 82 -5.64 -8.16 -23.58
CA PHE A 82 -4.57 -7.97 -22.60
C PHE A 82 -5.05 -8.20 -21.17
N PHE A 83 -6.34 -7.99 -20.91
CA PHE A 83 -6.86 -7.79 -19.56
C PHE A 83 -8.12 -8.63 -19.36
N SER A 84 -8.00 -9.73 -18.61
CA SER A 84 -9.04 -10.75 -18.50
C SER A 84 -9.96 -10.60 -17.27
N LYS A 85 -9.51 -9.87 -16.24
CA LYS A 85 -10.23 -9.69 -14.96
C LYS A 85 -10.45 -8.21 -14.66
N LYS A 86 -11.49 -7.85 -13.91
CA LYS A 86 -11.79 -6.44 -13.56
C LYS A 86 -11.10 -6.02 -12.25
N ASN A 87 -11.18 -4.72 -11.91
CA ASN A 87 -10.40 -4.09 -10.85
C ASN A 87 -8.88 -4.26 -11.07
N LYS A 88 -8.34 -3.38 -11.92
CA LYS A 88 -7.00 -3.57 -12.47
C LYS A 88 -6.10 -2.41 -12.12
N THR A 89 -4.81 -2.70 -12.07
CA THR A 89 -3.77 -1.69 -12.10
C THR A 89 -2.85 -1.99 -13.25
N ILE A 90 -2.77 -1.05 -14.19
CA ILE A 90 -1.99 -1.19 -15.41
C ILE A 90 -0.76 -0.31 -15.29
N LEU A 91 0.40 -0.95 -15.15
CA LEU A 91 1.70 -0.31 -15.25
C LEU A 91 2.01 -0.10 -16.73
N ILE A 92 2.23 1.14 -17.14
CA ILE A 92 2.46 1.51 -18.54
C ILE A 92 3.86 2.08 -18.70
N MET A 93 4.65 1.50 -19.58
CA MET A 93 5.92 2.07 -20.01
C MET A 93 5.76 2.88 -21.29
N GLY A 94 6.20 4.13 -21.24
CA GLY A 94 6.21 5.07 -22.34
C GLY A 94 4.87 5.76 -22.55
N LEU A 95 4.85 7.09 -22.47
CA LEU A 95 3.66 7.88 -22.73
C LEU A 95 3.39 8.01 -24.23
N SER A 96 4.46 8.08 -25.04
CA SER A 96 4.36 8.48 -26.45
C SER A 96 3.59 9.80 -26.57
N THR A 97 2.74 9.99 -27.58
CA THR A 97 1.83 11.15 -27.68
C THR A 97 0.62 11.08 -26.72
N GLY A 98 0.55 10.09 -25.82
CA GLY A 98 -0.61 9.82 -24.98
C GLY A 98 -1.75 9.07 -25.68
N VAL A 99 -1.68 8.86 -27.00
CA VAL A 99 -2.75 8.23 -27.79
C VAL A 99 -3.12 6.82 -27.31
N TYR A 100 -2.13 6.03 -26.88
CA TYR A 100 -2.35 4.68 -26.35
C TYR A 100 -2.98 4.72 -24.95
N LEU A 101 -2.49 5.61 -24.07
CA LEU A 101 -3.04 5.81 -22.73
C LEU A 101 -4.49 6.27 -22.80
N ASN A 102 -4.78 7.31 -23.60
CA ASN A 102 -6.13 7.82 -23.80
C ASN A 102 -7.08 6.70 -24.23
N ARG A 103 -6.63 5.83 -25.14
CA ARG A 103 -7.45 4.70 -25.58
C ARG A 103 -7.74 3.69 -24.46
N LEU A 104 -6.77 3.42 -23.59
CA LEU A 104 -6.99 2.54 -22.43
C LEU A 104 -7.90 3.18 -21.39
N VAL A 105 -7.72 4.48 -21.12
CA VAL A 105 -8.60 5.25 -20.22
C VAL A 105 -10.03 5.22 -20.74
N GLU A 106 -10.28 5.49 -22.03
CA GLU A 106 -11.61 5.38 -22.65
C GLU A 106 -12.27 4.01 -22.45
N LEU A 107 -11.48 2.93 -22.44
CA LEU A 107 -12.00 1.55 -22.36
C LEU A 107 -12.21 1.08 -20.92
N TYR A 108 -11.36 1.50 -19.99
CA TYR A 108 -11.21 0.85 -18.68
C TYR A 108 -11.20 1.80 -17.47
N LYS A 109 -11.37 3.12 -17.65
CA LYS A 109 -11.28 4.10 -16.54
C LYS A 109 -12.11 3.72 -15.31
N GLU A 110 -13.34 3.25 -15.49
CA GLU A 110 -14.28 2.98 -14.38
C GLU A 110 -13.75 1.97 -13.32
N ASP A 111 -12.85 1.05 -13.69
CA ASP A 111 -12.36 0.00 -12.80
C ASP A 111 -10.83 -0.10 -12.74
N THR A 112 -10.11 0.84 -13.36
CA THR A 112 -8.67 0.68 -13.60
C THR A 112 -7.89 1.90 -13.17
N ARG A 113 -6.80 1.66 -12.44
CA ARG A 113 -5.73 2.65 -12.24
C ARG A 113 -4.61 2.46 -13.25
N PHE A 114 -4.14 3.55 -13.82
CA PHE A 114 -3.04 3.62 -14.76
C PHE A 114 -1.86 4.26 -14.07
N ILE A 115 -0.75 3.54 -13.99
CA ILE A 115 0.47 4.05 -13.41
C ILE A 115 1.52 4.05 -14.53
N VAL A 116 1.86 5.25 -14.98
CA VAL A 116 2.54 5.50 -16.26
C VAL A 116 3.94 6.00 -15.99
N TYR A 117 4.92 5.38 -16.63
CA TYR A 117 6.33 5.77 -16.56
C TYR A 117 6.81 6.22 -17.95
N GLU A 118 7.16 7.50 -18.08
CA GLU A 118 7.88 8.07 -19.21
C GLU A 118 9.38 8.21 -18.85
N PRO A 119 10.27 7.39 -19.43
CA PRO A 119 11.70 7.42 -19.08
C PRO A 119 12.41 8.69 -19.55
N ALA A 120 11.89 9.41 -20.55
CA ALA A 120 12.51 10.60 -21.10
C ALA A 120 11.75 11.88 -20.70
N GLU A 121 12.16 12.50 -19.59
CA GLU A 121 11.59 13.78 -19.10
C GLU A 121 11.55 14.86 -20.19
N GLY A 122 12.63 14.98 -20.98
CA GLY A 122 12.71 15.91 -22.10
C GLY A 122 11.69 15.64 -23.22
N LEU A 123 11.31 14.39 -23.44
CA LEU A 123 10.29 14.02 -24.42
C LEU A 123 8.90 14.43 -23.92
N PHE A 124 8.59 14.19 -22.65
CA PHE A 124 7.36 14.68 -22.03
C PHE A 124 7.26 16.20 -22.11
N SER A 125 8.32 16.90 -21.69
CA SER A 125 8.40 18.36 -21.78
C SER A 125 8.19 18.89 -23.20
N PHE A 126 8.79 18.23 -24.19
CA PHE A 126 8.61 18.59 -25.58
C PHE A 126 7.14 18.46 -26.02
N LEU A 127 6.50 17.33 -25.69
CA LEU A 127 5.10 17.03 -26.02
C LEU A 127 4.09 17.98 -25.36
N CYS A 128 4.41 18.49 -24.16
CA CYS A 128 3.58 19.49 -23.48
C CYS A 128 3.36 20.76 -24.31
N GLY A 129 4.22 21.06 -25.30
CA GLY A 129 4.02 22.19 -26.21
C GLY A 129 3.10 21.90 -27.41
N PHE A 130 2.56 20.68 -27.52
CA PHE A 130 1.70 20.27 -28.63
C PHE A 130 0.38 19.66 -28.15
N ILE A 131 0.39 19.00 -26.99
CA ILE A 131 -0.72 18.20 -26.46
C ILE A 131 -1.10 18.71 -25.08
N ASP A 132 -2.40 18.91 -24.86
CA ASP A 132 -2.94 19.22 -23.54
C ASP A 132 -3.08 17.93 -22.74
N PHE A 133 -2.26 17.77 -21.70
CA PHE A 133 -2.28 16.61 -20.81
C PHE A 133 -3.01 16.91 -19.49
N CYS A 134 -3.58 18.09 -19.29
CA CYS A 134 -4.18 18.49 -18.01
C CYS A 134 -5.23 17.50 -17.51
N ASP A 135 -6.07 16.96 -18.40
CA ASP A 135 -7.10 15.98 -18.00
C ASP A 135 -6.50 14.67 -17.46
N LEU A 136 -5.34 14.25 -17.97
CA LEU A 136 -4.63 13.06 -17.48
C LEU A 136 -3.81 13.37 -16.22
N ILE A 137 -3.16 14.53 -16.17
CA ILE A 137 -2.33 14.95 -15.03
C ILE A 137 -3.19 15.18 -13.79
N CYS A 138 -4.33 15.86 -13.95
CA CYS A 138 -5.20 16.22 -12.83
C CYS A 138 -6.09 15.05 -12.35
N ASP A 139 -6.24 13.97 -13.13
CA ASP A 139 -7.06 12.81 -12.79
C ASP A 139 -6.31 11.81 -11.89
N ARG A 140 -5.97 12.26 -10.67
CA ARG A 140 -5.19 11.47 -9.70
C ARG A 140 -5.90 10.18 -9.25
N GLU A 141 -7.21 10.12 -9.43
CA GLU A 141 -8.00 8.94 -9.08
C GLU A 141 -7.71 7.77 -10.03
N HIS A 142 -7.38 8.05 -11.30
CA HIS A 142 -7.21 7.04 -12.34
C HIS A 142 -5.81 7.01 -12.93
N VAL A 143 -5.09 8.12 -12.98
CA VAL A 143 -3.80 8.24 -13.66
C VAL A 143 -2.73 8.81 -12.73
N PHE A 144 -1.61 8.08 -12.62
CA PHE A 144 -0.40 8.57 -11.99
C PHE A 144 0.74 8.56 -13.01
N LEU A 145 1.26 9.74 -13.36
CA LEU A 145 2.27 9.91 -14.40
C LEU A 145 3.63 10.28 -13.79
N MET A 146 4.59 9.36 -13.89
CA MET A 146 6.00 9.58 -13.57
C MET A 146 6.79 9.87 -14.85
N VAL A 147 7.46 11.02 -14.87
CA VAL A 147 8.28 11.47 -16.02
C VAL A 147 9.76 11.62 -15.64
N SER A 148 10.08 11.45 -14.35
CA SER A 148 11.44 11.58 -13.83
C SER A 148 11.69 10.53 -12.75
N VAL A 149 12.88 9.92 -12.77
CA VAL A 149 13.33 8.94 -11.77
C VAL A 149 13.33 9.50 -10.34
N LYS A 150 13.39 10.82 -10.18
CA LYS A 150 13.25 11.50 -8.88
C LYS A 150 11.90 11.22 -8.20
N GLN A 151 10.87 10.88 -8.98
CA GLN A 151 9.54 10.56 -8.46
C GLN A 151 9.41 9.10 -8.05
N ALA A 152 10.42 8.25 -8.29
CA ALA A 152 10.34 6.81 -8.04
C ALA A 152 9.83 6.47 -6.62
N PRO A 153 10.29 7.13 -5.54
CA PRO A 153 9.76 6.87 -4.20
C PRO A 153 8.25 7.13 -4.09
N ALA A 154 7.76 8.28 -4.59
CA ALA A 154 6.35 8.64 -4.55
C ALA A 154 5.49 7.75 -5.47
N TYR A 155 6.03 7.40 -6.64
CA TYR A 155 5.40 6.48 -7.59
C TYR A 155 5.19 5.10 -6.99
N THR A 156 6.22 4.53 -6.35
CA THR A 156 6.13 3.24 -5.69
C THR A 156 5.18 3.29 -4.48
N ALA A 157 5.19 4.39 -3.71
CA ALA A 157 4.25 4.57 -2.60
C ALA A 157 2.78 4.57 -3.09
N GLU A 158 2.48 5.27 -4.17
CA GLU A 158 1.12 5.28 -4.74
C GLU A 158 0.69 3.90 -5.26
N LEU A 159 1.60 3.15 -5.86
CA LEU A 159 1.36 1.78 -6.30
C LEU A 159 1.06 0.85 -5.10
N ILE A 160 1.83 0.94 -4.02
CA ILE A 160 1.61 0.13 -2.81
C ILE A 160 0.27 0.47 -2.18
N LYS A 161 -0.01 1.76 -1.98
CA LYS A 161 -1.31 2.25 -1.50
C LYS A 161 -2.45 1.70 -2.34
N ASN A 162 -2.32 1.75 -3.65
CA ASN A 162 -3.32 1.21 -4.57
C ASN A 162 -3.53 -0.31 -4.42
N ILE A 163 -2.45 -1.08 -4.21
CA ILE A 163 -2.51 -2.51 -3.93
C ILE A 163 -3.25 -2.79 -2.62
N GLU A 164 -2.94 -2.05 -1.56
CA GLU A 164 -3.54 -2.23 -0.23
C GLU A 164 -5.02 -1.86 -0.21
N GLU A 165 -5.39 -0.73 -0.82
CA GLU A 165 -6.76 -0.21 -0.84
C GLU A 165 -7.70 -1.04 -1.73
N ARG A 166 -7.24 -1.33 -2.96
CA ARG A 166 -8.08 -1.87 -4.04
C ARG A 166 -7.83 -3.34 -4.33
N ARG A 167 -6.66 -3.89 -4.03
CA ARG A 167 -6.27 -5.29 -4.32
C ARG A 167 -6.50 -5.67 -5.80
N PRO A 168 -5.89 -4.94 -6.72
CA PRO A 168 -6.13 -5.11 -8.14
C PRO A 168 -5.38 -6.33 -8.71
N ASP A 169 -5.84 -6.83 -9.85
CA ASP A 169 -4.94 -7.58 -10.73
C ASP A 169 -3.95 -6.60 -11.38
N ILE A 170 -2.66 -6.90 -11.27
CA ILE A 170 -1.60 -6.06 -11.81
C ILE A 170 -1.21 -6.54 -13.20
N TYR A 171 -1.29 -5.63 -14.17
CA TYR A 171 -0.83 -5.84 -15.53
C TYR A 171 0.29 -4.86 -15.84
N SER A 172 1.18 -5.24 -16.76
CA SER A 172 2.21 -4.34 -17.29
C SER A 172 2.16 -4.35 -18.81
N VAL A 173 2.27 -3.17 -19.42
CA VAL A 173 2.28 -3.00 -20.87
C VAL A 173 3.35 -1.99 -21.28
N ILE A 174 3.95 -2.24 -22.43
CA ILE A 174 4.89 -1.32 -23.07
C ILE A 174 4.20 -0.76 -24.32
N THR A 175 4.15 0.57 -24.44
CA THR A 175 3.53 1.20 -25.61
C THR A 175 4.44 1.07 -26.85
N PRO A 176 3.88 1.05 -28.07
CA PRO A 176 4.68 0.97 -29.28
C PRO A 176 5.77 2.04 -29.37
N GLY A 177 6.95 1.64 -29.83
CA GLY A 177 8.12 2.52 -29.97
C GLY A 177 9.05 2.56 -28.76
N TYR A 178 8.63 1.99 -27.63
CA TYR A 178 9.49 1.81 -26.45
C TYR A 178 10.08 0.39 -26.44
N ASP A 179 11.35 0.31 -26.03
CA ASP A 179 12.06 -0.94 -25.79
C ASP A 179 11.96 -1.38 -24.32
N GLN A 180 12.59 -2.49 -23.99
CA GLN A 180 12.71 -2.95 -22.61
C GLN A 180 13.53 -1.98 -21.75
N ASP A 181 13.00 -1.60 -20.59
CA ASP A 181 13.70 -0.77 -19.59
C ASP A 181 13.79 -1.51 -18.26
N SER A 182 15.02 -1.64 -17.75
CA SER A 182 15.30 -2.42 -16.55
C SER A 182 14.63 -1.85 -15.30
N PHE A 183 14.51 -0.52 -15.21
CA PHE A 183 13.87 0.15 -14.08
C PHE A 183 12.36 -0.13 -14.06
N PHE A 184 11.69 -0.05 -15.22
CA PHE A 184 10.28 -0.41 -15.34
C PHE A 184 10.03 -1.88 -14.96
N TYR A 185 10.86 -2.81 -15.45
CA TYR A 185 10.73 -4.22 -15.10
C TYR A 185 10.94 -4.48 -13.60
N GLU A 186 11.92 -3.81 -12.98
CA GLU A 186 12.15 -3.90 -11.55
C GLU A 186 10.91 -3.48 -10.74
N ILE A 187 10.29 -2.34 -11.10
CA ILE A 187 9.04 -1.89 -10.49
C ILE A 187 7.93 -2.93 -10.68
N CYS A 188 7.79 -3.49 -11.88
CA CYS A 188 6.76 -4.48 -12.17
C CYS A 188 6.92 -5.74 -11.33
N GLU A 189 8.14 -6.24 -11.16
CA GLU A 189 8.41 -7.42 -10.32
C GLU A 189 8.15 -7.12 -8.84
N LYS A 190 8.60 -5.96 -8.33
CA LYS A 190 8.31 -5.55 -6.94
C LYS A 190 6.80 -5.45 -6.69
N ALA A 191 6.06 -4.86 -7.62
CA ALA A 191 4.60 -4.73 -7.54
C ALA A 191 3.90 -6.09 -7.44
N LYS A 192 4.34 -7.07 -8.24
CA LYS A 192 3.82 -8.44 -8.19
C LYS A 192 4.07 -9.09 -6.84
N VAL A 193 5.30 -9.02 -6.33
CA VAL A 193 5.67 -9.60 -5.02
C VAL A 193 4.84 -9.00 -3.88
N ILE A 194 4.66 -7.68 -3.88
CA ILE A 194 3.83 -6.98 -2.88
C ILE A 194 2.37 -7.42 -2.98
N ASN A 195 1.80 -7.48 -4.20
CA ASN A 195 0.43 -7.91 -4.41
C ASN A 195 0.20 -9.38 -4.00
N GLU A 196 1.11 -10.28 -4.37
CA GLU A 196 1.05 -11.69 -3.98
C GLU A 196 1.15 -11.85 -2.45
N THR A 197 1.99 -11.06 -1.79
CA THR A 197 2.11 -11.04 -0.34
C THR A 197 0.83 -10.53 0.32
N ALA A 198 0.23 -9.45 -0.20
CA ALA A 198 -1.04 -8.90 0.30
C ALA A 198 -2.19 -9.92 0.15
N ILE A 199 -2.30 -10.59 -1.00
CA ILE A 199 -3.28 -11.67 -1.24
C ILE A 199 -3.02 -12.84 -0.27
N GLY A 200 -1.75 -13.23 -0.10
CA GLY A 200 -1.35 -14.29 0.82
C GLY A 200 -1.70 -14.00 2.27
N PHE A 201 -1.51 -12.75 2.72
CA PHE A 201 -1.97 -12.28 4.03
C PHE A 201 -3.48 -12.39 4.14
N GLN A 202 -4.22 -11.93 3.13
CA GLN A 202 -5.67 -11.93 3.18
C GLN A 202 -6.25 -13.34 3.30
N LEU A 203 -5.75 -14.28 2.49
CA LEU A 203 -6.19 -15.68 2.49
C LEU A 203 -5.91 -16.40 3.81
N LYS A 204 -4.83 -16.04 4.52
CA LYS A 204 -4.38 -16.78 5.71
C LYS A 204 -4.79 -16.13 7.02
N TRP A 205 -4.74 -14.79 7.09
CA TRP A 205 -4.69 -14.07 8.35
C TRP A 205 -5.78 -13.01 8.53
N ALA A 206 -6.44 -12.55 7.46
CA ALA A 206 -7.36 -11.42 7.56
C ALA A 206 -8.57 -11.67 8.48
N LYS A 207 -9.11 -12.90 8.51
CA LYS A 207 -10.20 -13.26 9.43
C LYS A 207 -9.76 -13.19 10.89
N GLY A 208 -8.57 -13.69 11.20
CA GLY A 208 -7.96 -13.58 12.53
C GLY A 208 -7.67 -12.14 12.91
N ALA A 209 -7.15 -11.35 11.96
CA ALA A 209 -6.90 -9.93 12.13
C ALA A 209 -8.20 -9.17 12.49
N LEU A 210 -9.32 -9.44 11.81
CA LEU A 210 -10.60 -8.81 12.16
C LEU A 210 -11.12 -9.25 13.54
N LYS A 211 -10.97 -10.53 13.92
CA LYS A 211 -11.31 -10.97 15.29
C LYS A 211 -10.50 -10.22 16.35
N ASN A 212 -9.21 -10.04 16.11
CA ASN A 212 -8.33 -9.28 16.99
C ASN A 212 -8.72 -7.79 17.05
N ARG A 213 -9.11 -7.19 15.91
CA ARG A 213 -9.64 -5.81 15.87
C ARG A 213 -10.93 -5.69 16.67
N ILE A 214 -11.89 -6.59 16.46
CA ILE A 214 -13.15 -6.63 17.22
C ILE A 214 -12.88 -6.74 18.73
N PHE A 215 -11.89 -7.54 19.14
CA PHE A 215 -11.45 -7.61 20.53
C PHE A 215 -10.78 -6.31 21.01
N ALA A 216 -9.97 -5.65 20.17
CA ALA A 216 -9.37 -4.37 20.51
C ALA A 216 -10.44 -3.30 20.78
N TRP A 217 -11.49 -3.27 19.95
CA TRP A 217 -12.61 -2.33 20.08
C TRP A 217 -13.31 -2.40 21.44
N THR A 218 -13.32 -3.57 22.11
CA THR A 218 -13.95 -3.71 23.44
C THR A 218 -13.11 -3.16 24.58
N ASN A 219 -11.83 -2.87 24.35
CA ASN A 219 -10.87 -2.52 25.41
C ASN A 219 -10.27 -1.13 25.19
N LEU A 220 -10.82 -0.32 24.27
CA LEU A 220 -10.35 1.04 24.00
C LEU A 220 -10.60 2.00 25.17
N THR A 221 -11.53 1.69 26.08
CA THR A 221 -11.76 2.46 27.31
C THR A 221 -10.64 2.29 28.35
N ASP A 222 -9.79 1.28 28.20
CA ASP A 222 -8.65 1.02 29.10
C ASP A 222 -7.30 1.39 28.48
N ASN A 223 -7.24 1.66 27.17
CA ASN A 223 -5.99 1.89 26.42
C ASN A 223 -5.98 3.29 25.81
N SER A 224 -4.94 3.65 25.04
CA SER A 224 -4.77 5.01 24.48
C SER A 224 -4.55 4.99 22.97
N TRP A 225 -4.66 6.15 22.31
CA TRP A 225 -4.28 6.30 20.90
C TRP A 225 -2.86 6.84 20.75
N LEU A 226 -2.19 6.47 19.65
CA LEU A 226 -0.86 6.96 19.32
C LEU A 226 -0.81 8.49 19.25
N LYS A 227 -1.89 9.13 18.78
CA LYS A 227 -2.04 10.59 18.72
C LYS A 227 -1.77 11.26 20.08
N ASP A 228 -2.24 10.67 21.17
CA ASP A 228 -2.07 11.22 22.52
C ASP A 228 -0.63 11.11 23.01
N LEU A 229 0.06 10.04 22.61
CA LEU A 229 1.49 9.87 22.86
C LEU A 229 2.32 10.83 22.00
N SER A 230 2.01 10.97 20.70
CA SER A 230 2.71 11.86 19.77
C SER A 230 2.76 13.29 20.28
N CYS A 231 1.69 13.78 20.92
CA CYS A 231 1.62 15.14 21.47
C CYS A 231 2.59 15.39 22.65
N ARG A 232 3.20 14.34 23.20
CA ARG A 232 4.10 14.41 24.37
C ARG A 232 5.58 14.23 24.01
N ILE A 233 5.88 13.87 22.76
CA ILE A 233 7.24 13.59 22.30
C ILE A 233 8.04 14.91 22.19
N PRO A 234 9.20 15.04 22.87
CA PRO A 234 10.08 16.18 22.68
C PRO A 234 10.66 16.24 21.26
N ASP A 235 10.78 17.45 20.70
CA ASP A 235 11.26 17.67 19.33
C ASP A 235 12.65 17.10 19.03
N ASP A 236 13.52 17.01 20.04
CA ASP A 236 14.90 16.55 19.94
C ASP A 236 15.12 15.13 20.46
N LEU A 237 14.07 14.41 20.88
CA LEU A 237 14.18 13.04 21.37
C LEU A 237 14.50 12.06 20.23
N PRO A 238 15.65 11.34 20.26
CA PRO A 238 15.92 10.26 19.33
C PRO A 238 15.11 9.00 19.68
N ALA A 239 14.83 8.16 18.69
CA ALA A 239 14.32 6.80 18.91
C ALA A 239 15.32 5.75 18.45
N VAL A 240 15.44 4.67 19.21
CA VAL A 240 16.19 3.46 18.83
C VAL A 240 15.20 2.33 18.57
N ILE A 241 15.10 1.88 17.33
CA ILE A 241 14.32 0.71 16.93
C ILE A 241 15.20 -0.52 17.04
N VAL A 242 14.87 -1.38 18.00
CA VAL A 242 15.59 -2.61 18.28
C VAL A 242 14.90 -3.79 17.58
N SER A 243 15.51 -4.22 16.49
CA SER A 243 15.04 -5.30 15.62
C SER A 243 15.69 -6.65 15.96
N ALA A 244 15.06 -7.74 15.54
CA ALA A 244 15.43 -9.09 15.96
C ALA A 244 16.49 -9.77 15.06
N GLY A 245 17.23 -9.01 14.27
CA GLY A 245 18.25 -9.53 13.37
C GLY A 245 19.46 -10.09 14.14
N PRO A 246 20.17 -11.09 13.58
CA PRO A 246 21.25 -11.79 14.27
C PRO A 246 22.37 -10.89 14.81
N SER A 247 22.66 -9.75 14.16
CA SER A 247 23.70 -8.83 14.58
C SER A 247 23.42 -8.14 15.92
N LEU A 248 22.16 -8.12 16.39
CA LEU A 248 21.77 -7.46 17.64
C LEU A 248 22.68 -7.88 18.82
N LYS A 249 23.01 -9.18 18.91
CA LYS A 249 23.83 -9.73 20.00
C LYS A 249 25.27 -9.21 20.03
N LYS A 250 25.76 -8.53 18.98
CA LYS A 250 27.12 -7.98 18.94
C LYS A 250 27.30 -6.78 19.88
N ASN A 251 26.26 -5.95 20.03
CA ASN A 251 26.37 -4.66 20.70
C ASN A 251 25.17 -4.29 21.58
N VAL A 252 24.17 -5.18 21.75
CA VAL A 252 22.94 -4.92 22.54
C VAL A 252 23.18 -4.32 23.94
N ASP A 253 24.27 -4.69 24.62
CA ASP A 253 24.60 -4.16 25.96
C ASP A 253 24.84 -2.64 25.99
N VAL A 254 25.15 -2.00 24.86
CA VAL A 254 25.30 -0.53 24.77
C VAL A 254 23.96 0.16 25.02
N LEU A 255 22.82 -0.50 24.79
CA LEU A 255 21.49 0.05 25.10
C LEU A 255 21.34 0.44 26.58
N LYS A 256 22.09 -0.20 27.50
CA LYS A 256 22.13 0.19 28.92
C LYS A 256 22.60 1.62 29.13
N LYS A 257 23.49 2.12 28.26
CA LYS A 257 23.96 3.51 28.28
C LYS A 257 23.00 4.47 27.60
N ILE A 258 22.23 3.98 26.63
CA ILE A 258 21.28 4.80 25.85
C ILE A 258 19.96 5.01 26.62
N LYS A 259 19.61 4.11 27.55
CA LYS A 259 18.40 4.23 28.36
C LYS A 259 18.32 5.61 29.04
N GLY A 260 17.21 6.31 28.84
CA GLY A 260 17.01 7.68 29.33
C GLY A 260 17.53 8.78 28.40
N HIS A 261 18.23 8.44 27.32
CA HIS A 261 18.75 9.38 26.32
C HIS A 261 18.11 9.24 24.94
N ALA A 262 17.35 8.17 24.72
CA ALA A 262 16.52 7.95 23.54
C ALA A 262 15.32 7.08 23.93
N LEU A 263 14.26 7.12 23.13
CA LEU A 263 13.13 6.19 23.23
C LEU A 263 13.54 4.83 22.65
N ILE A 264 13.70 3.81 23.50
CA ILE A 264 14.05 2.45 23.06
C ILE A 264 12.77 1.68 22.72
N ILE A 265 12.52 1.50 21.43
CA ILE A 265 11.39 0.77 20.86
C ILE A 265 11.84 -0.64 20.50
N CYS A 266 11.39 -1.64 21.24
CA CYS A 266 11.74 -3.04 20.98
C CYS A 266 10.67 -3.73 20.13
N VAL A 267 11.04 -4.32 19.00
CA VAL A 267 10.11 -5.19 18.27
C VAL A 267 9.89 -6.48 19.06
N ASP A 268 8.70 -7.08 18.94
CA ASP A 268 8.31 -8.28 19.70
C ASP A 268 9.39 -9.38 19.76
N ARG A 269 9.96 -9.81 18.63
CA ARG A 269 10.96 -10.89 18.62
C ARG A 269 12.27 -10.54 19.32
N ALA A 270 12.61 -9.25 19.42
CA ALA A 270 13.85 -8.80 20.07
C ALA A 270 13.75 -8.82 21.60
N VAL A 271 12.54 -8.92 22.17
CA VAL A 271 12.31 -8.97 23.63
C VAL A 271 13.14 -10.06 24.29
N SER A 272 13.19 -11.25 23.69
CA SER A 272 13.97 -12.38 24.19
C SER A 272 15.46 -12.05 24.35
N THR A 273 16.06 -11.37 23.36
CA THR A 273 17.47 -10.98 23.39
C THR A 273 17.73 -9.89 24.43
N LEU A 274 16.80 -8.95 24.59
CA LEU A 274 16.88 -7.92 25.64
C LEU A 274 16.78 -8.53 27.05
N ALA A 275 15.88 -9.50 27.23
CA ALA A 275 15.70 -10.22 28.48
C ALA A 275 16.97 -11.00 28.88
N GLU A 276 17.61 -11.69 27.93
CA GLU A 276 18.90 -12.38 28.13
C GLU A 276 20.00 -11.44 28.67
N HIS A 277 19.95 -10.16 28.31
CA HIS A 277 20.95 -9.15 28.70
C HIS A 277 20.48 -8.25 29.85
N GLY A 278 19.28 -8.46 30.39
CA GLY A 278 18.69 -7.67 31.47
C GLY A 278 18.42 -6.22 31.08
N ILE A 279 17.97 -5.98 29.85
CA ILE A 279 17.68 -4.64 29.31
C ILE A 279 16.17 -4.46 29.21
N VAL A 280 15.64 -3.45 29.89
CA VAL A 280 14.21 -3.11 29.85
C VAL A 280 13.99 -2.03 28.77
N PRO A 281 13.27 -2.33 27.67
CA PRO A 281 12.94 -1.31 26.68
C PRO A 281 11.98 -0.26 27.25
N ASP A 282 11.82 0.87 26.57
CA ASP A 282 10.82 1.87 26.97
C ASP A 282 9.43 1.51 26.49
N VAL A 283 9.34 0.87 25.32
CA VAL A 283 8.08 0.42 24.73
C VAL A 283 8.34 -0.78 23.81
N ILE A 284 7.33 -1.63 23.66
CA ILE A 284 7.34 -2.74 22.70
C ILE A 284 6.45 -2.39 21.52
N THR A 285 6.81 -2.83 20.31
CA THR A 285 5.92 -2.77 19.15
C THR A 285 5.54 -4.16 18.66
N SER A 286 4.26 -4.33 18.33
CA SER A 286 3.78 -5.52 17.62
C SER A 286 2.54 -5.21 16.76
N VAL A 287 2.45 -5.86 15.60
CA VAL A 287 1.36 -5.66 14.61
C VAL A 287 0.83 -6.97 14.03
N ASP A 288 1.42 -8.10 14.42
CA ASP A 288 1.16 -9.38 13.79
C ASP A 288 -0.11 -10.02 14.38
N PRO A 289 -1.13 -10.35 13.55
CA PRO A 289 -2.36 -10.96 14.03
C PRO A 289 -2.20 -12.43 14.46
N ALA A 290 -1.15 -13.11 13.97
CA ALA A 290 -0.94 -14.54 14.13
C ALA A 290 0.06 -14.89 15.25
N LYS A 291 1.00 -14.00 15.52
CA LYS A 291 2.07 -14.21 16.50
C LYS A 291 1.52 -14.24 17.93
N GLY A 292 1.82 -15.31 18.66
CA GLY A 292 1.35 -15.48 20.04
C GLY A 292 2.10 -14.62 21.06
N ALA A 293 1.60 -14.60 22.30
CA ALA A 293 2.15 -13.79 23.38
C ALA A 293 3.54 -14.25 23.85
N GLU A 294 3.98 -15.47 23.54
CA GLU A 294 5.27 -16.03 23.92
C GLU A 294 6.49 -15.26 23.36
N TYR A 295 6.29 -14.36 22.41
CA TYR A 295 7.35 -13.49 21.90
C TYR A 295 7.54 -12.23 22.73
N VAL A 296 6.54 -11.81 23.51
CA VAL A 296 6.54 -10.54 24.26
C VAL A 296 6.46 -10.73 25.78
N VAL A 297 5.98 -11.88 26.25
CA VAL A 297 5.88 -12.20 27.67
C VAL A 297 7.27 -12.47 28.25
N SER A 298 7.71 -11.62 29.18
CA SER A 298 8.97 -11.76 29.91
C SER A 298 8.91 -10.95 31.22
N ASP A 299 9.78 -11.27 32.18
CA ASP A 299 9.88 -10.51 33.44
C ASP A 299 10.23 -9.03 33.17
N ILE A 300 11.01 -8.75 32.12
CA ILE A 300 11.39 -7.38 31.76
C ILE A 300 10.24 -6.57 31.12
N THR A 301 9.13 -7.19 30.73
CA THR A 301 8.03 -6.54 29.98
C THR A 301 6.77 -6.31 30.81
N MET A 302 6.74 -6.74 32.08
CA MET A 302 5.57 -6.65 32.96
C MET A 302 4.99 -5.24 33.08
N GLU A 303 5.85 -4.21 33.11
CA GLU A 303 5.46 -2.80 33.26
C GLU A 303 5.71 -1.98 31.98
N VAL A 304 6.18 -2.61 30.90
CA VAL A 304 6.53 -1.91 29.65
C VAL A 304 5.28 -1.74 28.77
N PRO A 305 4.94 -0.54 28.29
CA PRO A 305 3.79 -0.33 27.41
C PRO A 305 3.97 -1.00 26.04
N LEU A 306 2.85 -1.22 25.34
CA LEU A 306 2.80 -1.73 23.98
C LEU A 306 2.29 -0.65 23.03
N ILE A 307 3.00 -0.36 21.94
CA ILE A 307 2.43 0.31 20.77
C ILE A 307 2.03 -0.76 19.75
N CYS A 308 0.78 -0.80 19.34
CA CYS A 308 0.30 -1.87 18.46
C CYS A 308 -0.79 -1.46 17.48
N SER A 309 -0.86 -2.19 16.37
CA SER A 309 -2.03 -2.16 15.49
C SER A 309 -3.24 -2.76 16.22
N LEU A 310 -4.44 -2.29 15.91
CA LEU A 310 -5.69 -2.89 16.40
C LEU A 310 -5.81 -4.38 16.01
N GLN A 311 -5.07 -4.85 15.00
CA GLN A 311 -5.10 -6.25 14.56
C GLN A 311 -4.14 -7.19 15.30
N VAL A 312 -3.29 -6.68 16.19
CA VAL A 312 -2.31 -7.49 16.91
C VAL A 312 -3.01 -8.64 17.66
N ASN A 313 -2.37 -9.80 17.77
CA ASN A 313 -2.96 -10.96 18.43
C ASN A 313 -3.64 -10.65 19.78
N ALA A 314 -4.88 -11.11 19.97
CA ALA A 314 -5.66 -10.82 21.18
C ALA A 314 -5.00 -11.28 22.48
N ASP A 315 -4.16 -12.32 22.49
CA ASP A 315 -3.45 -12.75 23.69
C ASP A 315 -2.31 -11.79 24.06
N ILE A 316 -1.69 -11.14 23.06
CA ILE A 316 -0.78 -10.01 23.29
C ILE A 316 -1.57 -8.85 23.89
N GLN A 317 -2.71 -8.48 23.30
CA GLN A 317 -3.56 -7.40 23.83
C GLN A 317 -3.96 -7.64 25.28
N LYS A 318 -4.34 -8.86 25.66
CA LYS A 318 -4.68 -9.23 27.05
C LYS A 318 -3.51 -9.05 28.00
N TYR A 319 -2.29 -9.41 27.58
CA TYR A 319 -1.09 -9.26 28.42
C TYR A 319 -0.71 -7.78 28.66
N PHE A 320 -0.99 -6.90 27.70
CA PHE A 320 -0.77 -5.45 27.80
C PHE A 320 -2.06 -4.66 28.10
N MET A 321 -3.08 -5.30 28.68
CA MET A 321 -4.34 -4.64 29.02
C MET A 321 -4.09 -3.43 29.93
N GLY A 322 -4.65 -2.27 29.57
CA GLY A 322 -4.45 -1.02 30.31
C GLY A 322 -3.13 -0.30 30.01
N ARG A 323 -2.31 -0.86 29.13
CA ARG A 323 -0.92 -0.42 28.84
C ARG A 323 -0.63 -0.40 27.34
N SER A 324 -1.66 -0.47 26.50
CA SER A 324 -1.54 -0.44 25.04
C SER A 324 -1.83 0.94 24.48
N VAL A 325 -1.10 1.29 23.43
CA VAL A 325 -1.25 2.51 22.63
C VAL A 325 -1.52 2.06 21.20
N PHE A 326 -2.77 2.19 20.77
CA PHE A 326 -3.20 1.73 19.46
C PHE A 326 -2.86 2.74 18.36
N PHE A 327 -2.50 2.22 17.19
CA PHE A 327 -2.38 2.99 15.96
C PHE A 327 -3.01 2.22 14.80
N ASP A 328 -3.16 2.91 13.68
CA ASP A 328 -3.89 2.44 12.49
C ASP A 328 -5.41 2.41 12.64
N HIS A 329 -6.08 2.35 11.48
CA HIS A 329 -7.50 2.05 11.40
C HIS A 329 -7.84 1.45 10.03
N ILE A 330 -9.03 0.86 9.95
CA ILE A 330 -9.68 0.45 8.69
C ILE A 330 -10.91 1.31 8.44
N SER A 331 -11.34 1.44 7.18
CA SER A 331 -12.44 2.36 6.83
C SER A 331 -13.73 2.19 7.66
N PRO A 332 -14.20 0.98 8.04
CA PRO A 332 -15.38 0.85 8.90
C PRO A 332 -15.20 1.39 10.31
N GLU A 333 -13.98 1.43 10.84
CA GLU A 333 -13.70 1.96 12.19
C GLU A 333 -13.92 3.48 12.28
N GLU A 334 -13.90 4.20 11.15
CA GLU A 334 -14.28 5.62 11.11
C GLU A 334 -15.74 5.86 11.50
N GLU A 335 -16.65 4.91 11.22
CA GLU A 335 -18.05 5.00 11.65
C GLU A 335 -18.20 4.69 13.14
N LEU A 336 -17.38 3.78 13.68
CA LEU A 336 -17.43 3.40 15.09
C LEU A 336 -16.94 4.51 16.01
N PHE A 337 -15.81 5.13 15.67
CA PHE A 337 -15.05 5.98 16.57
C PHE A 337 -15.00 7.45 16.10
N GLY A 338 -15.40 7.72 14.86
CA GLY A 338 -15.37 9.06 14.28
C GLY A 338 -14.01 9.44 13.70
N LYS A 339 -14.02 10.29 12.67
CA LYS A 339 -12.82 10.66 11.91
C LYS A 339 -11.81 11.49 12.71
N GLU A 340 -12.26 12.26 13.70
CA GLU A 340 -11.41 13.13 14.54
C GLU A 340 -10.46 12.34 15.45
N ILE A 341 -10.85 11.13 15.82
CA ILE A 341 -9.99 10.19 16.55
C ILE A 341 -8.79 9.82 15.68
N PHE A 342 -9.06 9.56 14.40
CA PHE A 342 -8.06 9.27 13.37
C PHE A 342 -7.52 10.51 12.66
N ASN A 343 -7.66 11.71 13.26
CA ASN A 343 -7.21 13.04 12.81
C ASN A 343 -6.17 13.05 11.66
N ASN A 344 -6.61 13.05 10.41
CA ASN A 344 -5.74 13.04 9.21
C ASN A 344 -4.59 12.00 9.30
N VAL A 345 -4.79 10.90 10.00
CA VAL A 345 -3.93 9.73 9.94
C VAL A 345 -4.16 9.14 8.56
N GLU A 346 -3.44 9.68 7.59
CA GLU A 346 -3.23 9.00 6.32
C GLU A 346 -2.82 7.56 6.64
N GLU A 347 -3.43 6.61 5.94
CA GLU A 347 -3.11 5.18 6.05
C GLU A 347 -1.59 5.03 6.12
N MET A 348 -1.14 4.44 7.21
CA MET A 348 0.28 4.30 7.50
C MET A 348 0.78 3.04 6.82
N GLU A 349 1.63 3.17 5.82
CA GLU A 349 2.34 2.03 5.30
C GLU A 349 3.31 1.49 6.38
N MET A 350 3.14 0.23 6.78
CA MET A 350 3.91 -0.38 7.86
C MET A 350 5.12 -1.20 7.36
N GLY A 351 5.38 -1.21 6.05
CA GLY A 351 6.52 -1.93 5.46
C GLY A 351 6.45 -3.45 5.53
N GLY A 352 5.30 -4.03 5.88
CA GLY A 352 5.06 -5.48 5.90
C GLY A 352 5.74 -6.24 7.04
N ASN A 353 6.33 -5.55 8.02
CA ASN A 353 6.95 -6.17 9.19
C ASN A 353 6.92 -5.24 10.43
N VAL A 354 7.23 -5.79 11.61
CA VAL A 354 7.14 -5.04 12.88
C VAL A 354 8.14 -3.88 12.95
N SER A 355 9.36 -4.03 12.42
CA SER A 355 10.36 -2.96 12.42
C SER A 355 9.97 -1.80 11.50
N GLY A 356 9.36 -2.09 10.35
CA GLY A 356 8.78 -1.08 9.46
C GLY A 356 7.62 -0.34 10.12
N ALA A 357 6.78 -1.06 10.87
CA ALA A 357 5.72 -0.46 11.66
C ALA A 357 6.27 0.47 12.76
N SER A 358 7.32 0.05 13.48
CA SER A 358 8.01 0.90 14.46
C SER A 358 8.60 2.16 13.82
N PHE A 359 9.15 2.05 12.60
CA PHE A 359 9.66 3.19 11.84
C PHE A 359 8.55 4.16 11.48
N ALA A 360 7.44 3.66 10.93
CA ALA A 360 6.30 4.47 10.58
C ALA A 360 5.63 5.14 11.80
N VAL A 361 5.61 4.45 12.95
CA VAL A 361 5.22 5.02 14.25
C VAL A 361 6.13 6.18 14.65
N CYS A 362 7.44 6.08 14.46
CA CYS A 362 8.37 7.20 14.72
C CYS A 362 8.05 8.41 13.84
N LEU A 363 7.75 8.20 12.54
CA LEU A 363 7.33 9.26 11.63
C LEU A 363 6.06 9.97 12.11
N LYS A 364 5.03 9.21 12.52
CA LYS A 364 3.77 9.81 13.05
C LYS A 364 3.93 10.49 14.41
N MET A 365 4.96 10.12 15.17
CA MET A 365 5.37 10.82 16.40
C MET A 365 6.25 12.05 16.11
N ASN A 366 6.53 12.37 14.84
CA ASN A 366 7.44 13.44 14.40
C ASN A 366 8.87 13.31 14.96
N ILE A 367 9.33 12.08 15.22
CA ILE A 367 10.69 11.82 15.68
C ILE A 367 11.65 12.04 14.51
N ARG A 368 12.56 13.01 14.66
CA ARG A 368 13.48 13.42 13.59
C ARG A 368 14.79 12.64 13.53
N THR A 369 15.18 11.95 14.60
CA THR A 369 16.38 11.09 14.62
C THR A 369 15.99 9.67 14.96
N ILE A 370 16.10 8.76 13.99
CA ILE A 370 15.74 7.36 14.13
C ILE A 370 17.00 6.51 13.98
N ILE A 371 17.26 5.65 14.96
CA ILE A 371 18.42 4.76 15.00
C ILE A 371 17.94 3.33 14.85
N LEU A 372 18.52 2.59 13.92
CA LEU A 372 18.24 1.17 13.69
C LEU A 372 19.34 0.31 14.32
N ILE A 373 18.96 -0.77 15.00
CA ILE A 373 19.90 -1.78 15.52
C ILE A 373 19.28 -3.17 15.36
N GLY A 374 20.09 -4.14 14.92
CA GLY A 374 19.60 -5.49 14.64
C GLY A 374 18.68 -5.53 13.43
N GLN A 375 18.78 -4.55 12.53
CA GLN A 375 18.00 -4.48 11.29
C GLN A 375 18.74 -5.21 10.16
N ASP A 376 19.13 -6.48 10.38
CA ASP A 376 20.03 -7.18 9.46
C ASP A 376 19.46 -7.35 8.05
N LEU A 377 18.16 -7.66 7.91
CA LEU A 377 17.48 -7.93 6.63
C LEU A 377 18.25 -8.89 5.71
N ALA A 378 19.01 -9.82 6.30
CA ALA A 378 19.88 -10.77 5.61
C ALA A 378 20.21 -11.94 6.53
N PHE A 379 20.68 -13.04 5.94
CA PHE A 379 21.20 -14.16 6.70
C PHE A 379 22.60 -13.83 7.24
N LEU A 380 22.82 -14.10 8.52
CA LEU A 380 24.15 -14.07 9.12
C LEU A 380 24.55 -15.48 9.54
N ASN A 381 25.55 -16.08 8.88
CA ASN A 381 26.01 -17.45 9.14
C ASN A 381 24.87 -18.50 9.11
N GLY A 382 23.87 -18.31 8.24
CA GLY A 382 22.69 -19.18 8.14
C GLY A 382 21.61 -18.95 9.20
N GLN A 383 21.80 -17.97 10.11
CA GLN A 383 20.78 -17.50 11.05
C GLN A 383 20.00 -16.33 10.46
N HIS A 384 18.73 -16.20 10.84
CA HIS A 384 17.83 -15.13 10.39
C HIS A 384 17.18 -14.33 11.52
N HIS A 385 17.21 -14.83 12.77
CA HIS A 385 16.81 -14.08 13.97
C HIS A 385 17.83 -14.30 15.10
N SER A 386 17.98 -13.32 16.00
CA SER A 386 18.90 -13.35 17.14
C SER A 386 18.48 -14.32 18.26
N ASP A 387 17.18 -14.62 18.35
CA ASP A 387 16.58 -15.50 19.36
C ASP A 387 16.88 -17.00 19.12
N GLY A 388 17.43 -17.35 17.95
CA GLY A 388 17.73 -18.72 17.56
C GLY A 388 16.50 -19.60 17.29
N LYS A 389 15.27 -19.05 17.35
CA LYS A 389 14.05 -19.77 16.99
C LYS A 389 13.98 -19.92 15.47
N ASN A 390 14.03 -21.16 14.99
CA ASN A 390 13.99 -21.48 13.58
C ASN A 390 12.57 -21.90 13.19
N ASP A 391 11.72 -20.93 12.87
CA ASP A 391 10.32 -21.16 12.46
C ASP A 391 10.19 -21.65 10.99
N GLY A 392 11.32 -22.02 10.38
CA GLY A 392 11.47 -22.35 8.96
C GLY A 392 12.38 -21.35 8.23
N ALA A 393 12.83 -21.71 7.04
CA ALA A 393 13.47 -20.73 6.16
C ALA A 393 12.43 -19.68 5.75
N PRO A 394 12.80 -18.38 5.68
CA PRO A 394 11.91 -17.37 5.13
C PRO A 394 11.42 -17.81 3.75
N VAL A 395 10.12 -17.72 3.52
CA VAL A 395 9.53 -18.02 2.21
C VAL A 395 10.00 -16.93 1.25
N GLY A 396 10.69 -17.32 0.19
CA GLY A 396 11.22 -16.35 -0.78
C GLY A 396 12.39 -16.89 -1.60
N ASN A 397 12.63 -16.27 -2.75
CA ASN A 397 13.85 -16.52 -3.51
C ASN A 397 15.04 -15.88 -2.81
N LYS A 398 16.13 -16.64 -2.66
CA LYS A 398 17.39 -16.11 -2.14
C LYS A 398 18.03 -15.20 -3.19
N VAL A 399 18.45 -14.01 -2.75
CA VAL A 399 19.14 -13.03 -3.58
C VAL A 399 20.37 -12.49 -2.85
N LEU A 400 21.28 -11.86 -3.60
CA LEU A 400 22.46 -11.22 -3.03
C LEU A 400 22.28 -9.71 -3.03
N VAL A 401 22.60 -9.08 -1.91
CA VAL A 401 22.60 -7.62 -1.75
C VAL A 401 23.92 -7.16 -1.14
N GLU A 402 24.25 -5.88 -1.30
CA GLU A 402 25.39 -5.27 -0.63
C GLU A 402 25.11 -5.18 0.88
N GLY A 403 26.07 -5.64 1.68
CA GLY A 403 26.07 -5.52 3.13
C GLY A 403 26.75 -4.25 3.60
N ILE A 404 26.57 -3.92 4.89
CA ILE A 404 27.15 -2.71 5.51
C ILE A 404 28.69 -2.64 5.38
N ASP A 405 29.37 -3.78 5.25
CA ASP A 405 30.82 -3.88 5.06
C ASP A 405 31.28 -3.85 3.57
N GLY A 406 30.33 -3.65 2.64
CA GLY A 406 30.56 -3.67 1.20
C GLY A 406 30.67 -5.08 0.60
N SER A 407 30.49 -6.14 1.39
CA SER A 407 30.45 -7.52 0.89
C SER A 407 29.06 -7.86 0.34
N MET A 408 28.97 -8.86 -0.56
CA MET A 408 27.68 -9.37 -1.00
C MET A 408 27.18 -10.43 -0.02
N ILE A 409 25.99 -10.21 0.55
CA ILE A 409 25.37 -11.10 1.53
C ILE A 409 24.06 -11.68 1.01
N GLU A 410 23.71 -12.85 1.52
CA GLU A 410 22.48 -13.55 1.14
C GLU A 410 21.28 -12.98 1.92
N THR A 411 20.22 -12.66 1.19
CA THR A 411 18.92 -12.21 1.71
C THR A 411 17.78 -12.90 0.95
N THR A 412 16.53 -12.50 1.16
CA THR A 412 15.35 -12.95 0.43
C THR A 412 14.63 -11.80 -0.24
N ASP A 413 13.86 -12.08 -1.29
CA ASP A 413 12.97 -11.11 -1.96
C ASP A 413 12.05 -10.34 -0.98
N ILE A 414 11.46 -11.01 0.02
CA ILE A 414 10.63 -10.35 1.03
C ILE A 414 11.43 -9.40 1.94
N TRP A 415 12.66 -9.75 2.31
CA TRP A 415 13.52 -8.85 3.07
C TRP A 415 14.06 -7.69 2.22
N CYS A 416 14.24 -7.89 0.92
CA CYS A 416 14.46 -6.79 -0.01
C CYS A 416 13.26 -5.84 -0.04
N ALA A 417 12.02 -6.35 -0.06
CA ALA A 417 10.83 -5.49 0.03
C ALA A 417 10.80 -4.67 1.34
N PHE A 418 11.22 -5.27 2.46
CA PHE A 418 11.36 -4.57 3.74
C PHE A 418 12.46 -3.51 3.70
N LYS A 419 13.61 -3.82 3.11
CA LYS A 419 14.70 -2.86 2.89
C LYS A 419 14.22 -1.68 2.03
N ASP A 420 13.57 -1.98 0.91
CA ASP A 420 13.02 -0.99 -0.03
C ASP A 420 11.99 -0.08 0.64
N PHE A 421 11.22 -0.59 1.61
CA PHE A 421 10.36 0.25 2.45
C PHE A 421 11.18 1.31 3.21
N PHE A 422 12.23 0.93 3.95
CA PHE A 422 13.05 1.90 4.68
C PHE A 422 13.68 2.93 3.75
N GLU A 423 14.31 2.49 2.66
CA GLU A 423 14.95 3.41 1.69
C GLU A 423 13.94 4.39 1.09
N ARG A 424 12.74 3.91 0.76
CA ARG A 424 11.68 4.75 0.21
C ARG A 424 11.15 5.74 1.24
N GLN A 425 10.91 5.32 2.48
CA GLN A 425 10.45 6.23 3.53
C GLN A 425 11.52 7.29 3.85
N ILE A 426 12.80 6.91 3.91
CA ILE A 426 13.90 7.87 4.07
C ILE A 426 13.92 8.88 2.90
N ALA A 427 13.75 8.42 1.66
CA ALA A 427 13.71 9.30 0.49
C ALA A 427 12.47 10.21 0.43
N LEU A 428 11.35 9.82 1.04
CA LEU A 428 10.13 10.62 1.12
C LEU A 428 10.15 11.66 2.25
N HIS A 429 11.04 11.48 3.23
CA HIS A 429 11.15 12.30 4.44
C HIS A 429 12.56 12.90 4.55
N GLU A 430 12.87 13.93 3.77
CA GLU A 430 14.20 14.56 3.81
C GLU A 430 14.51 15.25 5.15
N GLU A 431 13.51 15.50 5.98
CA GLU A 431 13.61 16.14 7.29
C GLU A 431 14.11 15.23 8.41
N ILE A 432 14.14 13.91 8.20
CA ILE A 432 14.59 12.94 9.21
C ILE A 432 16.06 12.55 8.98
N ARG A 433 16.76 12.29 10.08
CA ARG A 433 18.07 11.66 10.10
C ARG A 433 17.90 10.21 10.53
N VAL A 434 18.27 9.27 9.66
CA VAL A 434 18.26 7.85 9.97
C VAL A 434 19.67 7.32 10.10
N ILE A 435 19.97 6.70 11.23
CA ILE A 435 21.27 6.13 11.54
C ILE A 435 21.12 4.61 11.57
N ASP A 436 21.89 3.91 10.75
CA ASP A 436 22.00 2.45 10.87
C ASP A 436 23.17 2.12 11.80
N ALA A 437 22.81 1.69 13.01
CA ALA A 437 23.73 1.19 14.04
C ALA A 437 23.80 -0.34 14.10
N THR A 438 23.26 -1.00 13.09
CA THR A 438 23.38 -2.44 12.88
C THR A 438 24.82 -2.75 12.48
N GLU A 439 25.53 -3.55 13.29
CA GLU A 439 26.93 -3.94 13.01
C GLU A 439 26.98 -5.20 12.13
N GLY A 440 26.21 -5.22 11.04
CA GLY A 440 26.08 -6.32 10.08
C GLY A 440 24.78 -6.24 9.27
N GLY A 441 24.58 -7.18 8.35
CA GLY A 441 23.37 -7.21 7.53
C GLY A 441 23.44 -6.30 6.30
N ALA A 442 22.29 -6.12 5.64
CA ALA A 442 22.15 -5.45 4.36
C ALA A 442 22.33 -3.94 4.52
N LEU A 443 23.03 -3.32 3.57
CA LEU A 443 23.14 -1.87 3.50
C LEU A 443 21.77 -1.27 3.17
N ILE A 444 21.28 -0.35 4.01
CA ILE A 444 20.06 0.41 3.76
C ILE A 444 20.45 1.80 3.24
N ASN A 445 20.17 2.08 1.96
CA ASN A 445 20.51 3.37 1.37
C ASN A 445 19.73 4.53 2.00
N GLY A 446 20.39 5.68 2.11
CA GLY A 446 19.85 6.87 2.78
C GLY A 446 20.13 6.91 4.29
N THR A 447 20.68 5.85 4.88
CA THR A 447 21.10 5.85 6.28
C THR A 447 22.53 6.37 6.46
N GLU A 448 22.80 6.94 7.63
CA GLU A 448 24.15 7.20 8.13
C GLU A 448 24.67 5.98 8.90
N LEU A 449 25.85 5.47 8.53
CA LEU A 449 26.45 4.32 9.23
C LEU A 449 27.23 4.79 10.47
N MET A 450 26.83 4.33 11.65
CA MET A 450 27.56 4.56 12.91
C MET A 450 27.60 3.27 13.73
N THR A 451 28.63 3.05 14.55
CA THR A 451 28.50 1.99 15.58
C THR A 451 27.53 2.43 16.67
N LEU A 452 26.86 1.49 17.33
CA LEU A 452 25.95 1.81 18.44
C LEU A 452 26.66 2.54 19.60
N ARG A 453 27.96 2.30 19.76
CA ARG A 453 28.81 3.04 20.70
C ARG A 453 28.96 4.51 20.31
N GLN A 454 29.22 4.80 19.04
CA GLN A 454 29.27 6.19 18.57
C GLN A 454 27.90 6.85 18.74
N VAL A 455 26.81 6.15 18.48
CA VAL A 455 25.46 6.65 18.76
C VAL A 455 25.29 7.01 20.24
N SER A 456 25.71 6.16 21.18
CA SER A 456 25.63 6.49 22.61
C SER A 456 26.50 7.67 23.01
N ASP A 457 27.66 7.84 22.38
CA ASP A 457 28.66 8.83 22.77
C ASP A 457 28.43 10.20 22.08
N GLU A 458 27.82 10.23 20.89
CA GLU A 458 27.72 11.42 20.03
C GLU A 458 26.29 11.88 19.73
N VAL A 459 25.29 10.97 19.78
CA VAL A 459 23.91 11.27 19.37
C VAL A 459 22.96 11.26 20.57
N CYS A 460 22.95 10.18 21.35
CA CYS A 460 22.09 10.02 22.52
C CYS A 460 22.74 10.63 23.77
N VAL A 461 22.95 11.96 23.75
CA VAL A 461 23.68 12.68 24.81
C VAL A 461 22.78 13.46 25.77
N ASN A 462 21.57 13.83 25.33
CA ASN A 462 20.60 14.56 26.15
C ASN A 462 19.82 13.57 27.05
N GLU A 463 19.47 13.98 28.27
CA GLU A 463 18.64 13.17 29.18
C GLU A 463 17.16 13.54 29.04
N PHE A 464 16.30 12.53 29.02
CA PHE A 464 14.84 12.64 28.89
C PHE A 464 14.13 11.79 29.94
N ASN A 465 12.96 12.25 30.39
CA ASN A 465 12.09 11.47 31.27
C ASN A 465 11.12 10.61 30.43
N ILE A 466 11.61 9.52 29.85
CA ILE A 466 10.84 8.66 28.94
C ILE A 466 9.62 8.02 29.61
N GLU A 467 9.72 7.62 30.88
CA GLU A 467 8.61 7.03 31.65
C GLU A 467 7.41 7.97 31.73
N SER A 468 7.65 9.29 31.85
CA SER A 468 6.58 10.28 31.92
C SER A 468 5.77 10.42 30.63
N LEU A 469 6.30 9.98 29.48
CA LEU A 469 5.60 10.05 28.19
C LEU A 469 4.36 9.14 28.19
N PHE A 470 4.49 7.95 28.78
CA PHE A 470 3.45 6.91 28.81
C PHE A 470 2.55 6.99 30.05
N LYS A 471 2.97 7.76 31.06
CA LYS A 471 2.22 7.90 32.30
C LYS A 471 0.94 8.72 32.10
N ASP A 472 -0.18 8.24 32.66
CA ASP A 472 -1.47 8.96 32.65
C ASP A 472 -1.88 9.41 31.23
N LEU A 473 -1.67 8.55 30.23
CA LEU A 473 -2.24 8.77 28.89
C LEU A 473 -3.78 8.75 28.98
N PRO A 474 -4.48 9.59 28.20
CA PRO A 474 -5.93 9.56 28.16
C PRO A 474 -6.42 8.22 27.58
N ARG A 475 -7.64 7.85 27.96
CA ARG A 475 -8.33 6.70 27.35
C ARG A 475 -8.59 7.00 25.88
N ALA A 476 -8.48 5.98 25.03
CA ALA A 476 -8.65 6.08 23.59
C ALA A 476 -10.08 6.53 23.26
N ILE A 477 -11.06 6.00 23.99
CA ILE A 477 -12.44 6.48 23.95
C ILE A 477 -13.00 6.61 25.37
N SER A 478 -13.96 7.50 25.53
CA SER A 478 -14.80 7.60 26.72
C SER A 478 -15.81 6.46 26.81
N GLU A 479 -16.40 6.26 27.99
CA GLU A 479 -17.49 5.28 28.17
C GLU A 479 -18.71 5.60 27.29
N GLU A 480 -19.01 6.89 27.08
CA GLU A 480 -20.10 7.34 26.20
C GLU A 480 -19.81 7.02 24.72
N GLU A 481 -18.58 7.26 24.25
CA GLU A 481 -18.15 6.89 22.90
C GLU A 481 -18.15 5.36 22.71
N TYR A 482 -17.79 4.60 23.74
CA TYR A 482 -17.89 3.15 23.73
C TYR A 482 -19.35 2.68 23.58
N GLU A 483 -20.28 3.22 24.37
CA GLU A 483 -21.71 2.92 24.25
C GLU A 483 -22.26 3.27 22.85
N ASN A 484 -21.83 4.39 22.28
CA ASN A 484 -22.18 4.78 20.92
C ASN A 484 -21.64 3.78 19.89
N SER A 485 -20.38 3.34 20.03
CA SER A 485 -19.78 2.34 19.14
C SER A 485 -20.52 1.01 19.21
N ALA A 486 -20.91 0.56 20.41
CA ALA A 486 -21.73 -0.64 20.60
C ALA A 486 -23.10 -0.49 19.93
N GLY A 487 -23.69 0.71 19.95
CA GLY A 487 -24.90 1.04 19.20
C GLY A 487 -24.73 0.92 17.68
N VAL A 488 -23.57 1.33 17.14
CA VAL A 488 -23.23 1.14 15.71
C VAL A 488 -23.05 -0.34 15.38
N ILE A 489 -22.34 -1.10 16.21
CA ILE A 489 -22.20 -2.56 16.03
C ILE A 489 -23.57 -3.26 16.02
N SER A 490 -24.50 -2.85 16.88
CA SER A 490 -25.87 -3.36 16.89
C SER A 490 -26.59 -3.09 15.55
N LYS A 491 -26.45 -1.89 15.00
CA LYS A 491 -26.98 -1.57 13.66
C LYS A 491 -26.31 -2.40 12.56
N TRP A 492 -24.99 -2.58 12.62
CA TRP A 492 -24.26 -3.43 11.67
C TRP A 492 -24.75 -4.89 11.70
N ILE A 493 -25.09 -5.41 12.88
CA ILE A 493 -25.72 -6.73 13.02
C ILE A 493 -27.06 -6.78 12.27
N ASP A 494 -27.90 -5.75 12.40
CA ASP A 494 -29.17 -5.64 11.67
C ASP A 494 -28.95 -5.48 10.14
N GLU A 495 -27.94 -4.71 9.74
CA GLU A 495 -27.55 -4.55 8.34
C GLU A 495 -27.05 -5.85 7.71
N LEU A 496 -26.36 -6.71 8.46
CA LEU A 496 -25.97 -8.04 8.00
C LEU A 496 -27.19 -8.93 7.66
N ASP A 497 -28.34 -8.73 8.32
CA ASP A 497 -29.59 -9.41 7.96
C ASP A 497 -30.18 -8.85 6.66
N ILE A 498 -30.03 -7.54 6.42
CA ILE A 498 -30.39 -6.90 5.14
C ILE A 498 -29.52 -7.45 4.01
N ILE A 499 -28.19 -7.48 4.20
CA ILE A 499 -27.23 -8.04 3.24
C ILE A 499 -27.61 -9.47 2.88
N LYS A 500 -27.93 -10.29 3.89
CA LYS A 500 -28.35 -11.68 3.69
C LYS A 500 -29.60 -11.77 2.80
N ARG A 501 -30.63 -10.98 3.07
CA ARG A 501 -31.86 -10.95 2.25
C ARG A 501 -31.56 -10.51 0.82
N ASP A 502 -30.77 -9.45 0.68
CA ASP A 502 -30.45 -8.86 -0.62
C ASP A 502 -29.55 -9.82 -1.44
N ALA A 503 -28.65 -10.56 -0.80
CA ALA A 503 -27.86 -11.63 -1.43
C ALA A 503 -28.73 -12.79 -1.95
N MET A 504 -29.78 -13.16 -1.21
CA MET A 504 -30.76 -14.16 -1.67
C MET A 504 -31.52 -13.65 -2.90
N GLU A 505 -32.01 -12.40 -2.88
CA GLU A 505 -32.68 -11.78 -4.03
C GLU A 505 -31.74 -11.69 -5.25
N LEU A 506 -30.49 -11.28 -5.03
CA LEU A 506 -29.46 -11.23 -6.07
C LEU A 506 -29.21 -12.59 -6.71
N THR A 507 -29.15 -13.65 -5.90
CA THR A 507 -29.00 -15.02 -6.39
C THR A 507 -30.16 -15.39 -7.33
N GLU A 508 -31.41 -15.12 -6.94
CA GLU A 508 -32.59 -15.39 -7.77
C GLU A 508 -32.61 -14.58 -9.07
N ILE A 509 -32.27 -13.29 -9.00
CA ILE A 509 -32.17 -12.41 -10.17
C ILE A 509 -31.09 -12.94 -11.12
N CYS A 510 -29.91 -13.27 -10.61
CA CYS A 510 -28.79 -13.75 -11.42
C CYS A 510 -29.12 -15.09 -12.08
N GLU A 511 -29.70 -16.05 -11.35
CA GLU A 511 -30.14 -17.32 -11.91
C GLU A 511 -31.19 -17.14 -13.01
N SER A 512 -32.11 -16.20 -12.82
CA SER A 512 -33.11 -15.90 -13.83
C SER A 512 -32.50 -15.29 -15.08
N LEU A 513 -31.58 -14.33 -14.95
CA LEU A 513 -30.91 -13.69 -16.09
C LEU A 513 -29.97 -14.66 -16.79
N PHE A 514 -29.32 -15.56 -16.04
CA PHE A 514 -28.46 -16.60 -16.59
C PHE A 514 -29.25 -17.54 -17.51
N LYS A 515 -30.47 -17.94 -17.10
CA LYS A 515 -31.39 -18.71 -17.95
C LYS A 515 -31.81 -17.94 -19.20
N VAL A 516 -32.04 -16.62 -19.08
CA VAL A 516 -32.35 -15.77 -20.24
C VAL A 516 -31.20 -15.79 -21.24
N CYS A 517 -29.95 -15.60 -20.80
CA CYS A 517 -28.79 -15.55 -21.70
C CYS A 517 -28.59 -16.83 -22.55
N LYS A 518 -29.05 -17.98 -22.05
CA LYS A 518 -28.99 -19.26 -22.80
C LYS A 518 -29.91 -19.33 -24.02
N TYR A 519 -30.99 -18.54 -24.03
CA TYR A 519 -32.06 -18.67 -25.03
C TYR A 519 -32.48 -17.34 -25.69
N HIS A 520 -32.19 -16.21 -25.05
CA HIS A 520 -32.67 -14.88 -25.42
C HIS A 520 -31.60 -13.81 -25.15
N ASN A 521 -31.73 -12.67 -25.82
CA ASN A 521 -30.81 -11.55 -25.62
C ASN A 521 -31.04 -10.90 -24.24
N ILE A 522 -29.98 -10.79 -23.43
CA ILE A 522 -30.04 -10.16 -22.11
C ILE A 522 -30.53 -8.70 -22.19
N ASN A 523 -30.23 -8.00 -23.28
CA ASN A 523 -30.60 -6.61 -23.50
C ASN A 523 -32.06 -6.41 -23.96
N ASP A 524 -32.90 -7.45 -24.01
CA ASP A 524 -34.33 -7.29 -24.26
C ASP A 524 -34.96 -6.40 -23.17
N THR A 525 -35.77 -5.44 -23.60
CA THR A 525 -36.59 -4.54 -22.77
C THR A 525 -37.30 -5.24 -21.61
N LYS A 526 -37.71 -6.51 -21.78
CA LYS A 526 -38.35 -7.32 -20.73
C LYS A 526 -37.46 -7.55 -19.50
N ASN A 527 -36.14 -7.51 -19.67
CA ASN A 527 -35.16 -7.73 -18.61
C ASN A 527 -34.75 -6.45 -17.89
N LEU A 528 -35.08 -5.27 -18.43
CA LEU A 528 -34.63 -3.97 -17.89
C LEU A 528 -34.95 -3.79 -16.41
N LYS A 529 -36.12 -4.26 -15.94
CA LYS A 529 -36.48 -4.18 -14.52
C LYS A 529 -35.55 -5.03 -13.64
N LYS A 530 -35.19 -6.23 -14.10
CA LYS A 530 -34.28 -7.13 -13.38
C LYS A 530 -32.86 -6.59 -13.39
N LEU A 531 -32.39 -6.07 -14.53
CA LEU A 531 -31.08 -5.47 -14.67
C LEU A 531 -30.91 -4.26 -13.74
N LYS A 532 -31.90 -3.35 -13.70
CA LYS A 532 -31.89 -2.21 -12.77
C LYS A 532 -31.90 -2.64 -11.30
N ARG A 533 -32.68 -3.68 -10.96
CA ARG A 533 -32.72 -4.19 -9.57
C ARG A 533 -31.40 -4.86 -9.18
N LEU A 534 -30.81 -5.63 -10.09
CA LEU A 534 -29.48 -6.22 -9.93
C LEU A 534 -28.44 -5.14 -9.65
N GLU A 535 -28.35 -4.12 -10.51
CA GLU A 535 -27.41 -3.02 -10.37
C GLU A 535 -27.60 -2.26 -9.05
N PHE A 536 -28.85 -1.92 -8.70
CA PHE A 536 -29.18 -1.26 -7.45
C PHE A 536 -28.73 -2.05 -6.22
N LEU A 537 -29.08 -3.33 -6.12
CA LEU A 537 -28.72 -4.16 -4.96
C LEU A 537 -27.21 -4.35 -4.82
N ARG A 538 -26.50 -4.49 -5.95
CA ARG A 538 -25.03 -4.61 -5.94
C ARG A 538 -24.38 -3.31 -5.51
N TYR A 539 -24.92 -2.17 -5.94
CA TYR A 539 -24.46 -0.86 -5.51
C TYR A 539 -24.63 -0.67 -4.00
N GLU A 540 -25.82 -0.97 -3.45
CA GLU A 540 -26.08 -0.87 -2.00
C GLU A 540 -25.13 -1.74 -1.19
N LEU A 541 -24.89 -3.00 -1.61
CA LEU A 541 -23.93 -3.89 -0.97
C LEU A 541 -22.51 -3.32 -0.97
N SER A 542 -22.04 -2.79 -2.11
CA SER A 542 -20.67 -2.30 -2.25
C SER A 542 -20.35 -1.07 -1.38
N ASN A 543 -21.37 -0.35 -0.92
CA ASN A 543 -21.25 0.85 -0.10
C ASN A 543 -21.61 0.60 1.38
N ASN A 544 -21.88 -0.64 1.77
CA ASN A 544 -22.24 -0.99 3.14
C ASN A 544 -20.98 -1.41 3.95
N HIS A 545 -20.74 -0.78 5.11
CA HIS A 545 -19.54 -1.04 5.93
C HIS A 545 -19.41 -2.48 6.43
N PRO A 546 -20.47 -3.13 6.98
CA PRO A 546 -20.46 -4.57 7.24
C PRO A 546 -20.05 -5.42 6.03
N ASN A 547 -20.50 -5.07 4.81
CA ASN A 547 -20.07 -5.78 3.61
C ASN A 547 -18.58 -5.56 3.30
N VAL A 548 -18.03 -4.37 3.58
CA VAL A 548 -16.57 -4.12 3.49
C VAL A 548 -15.81 -5.03 4.45
N LEU A 549 -16.28 -5.24 5.69
CA LEU A 549 -15.68 -6.19 6.62
C LEU A 549 -15.72 -7.63 6.09
N LEU A 550 -16.86 -8.03 5.51
CA LEU A 550 -17.02 -9.35 4.90
C LEU A 550 -16.01 -9.56 3.77
N GLU A 551 -16.01 -8.68 2.77
CA GLU A 551 -15.18 -8.81 1.57
C GLU A 551 -13.69 -8.69 1.89
N LYS A 552 -13.30 -7.77 2.77
CA LYS A 552 -11.89 -7.52 3.04
C LYS A 552 -11.28 -8.53 4.02
N TYR A 553 -12.05 -9.04 4.97
CA TYR A 553 -11.49 -9.80 6.10
C TYR A 553 -12.17 -11.14 6.40
N TRP A 554 -13.47 -11.30 6.15
CA TRP A 554 -14.22 -12.46 6.65
C TRP A 554 -14.39 -13.58 5.62
N ILE A 555 -14.49 -13.23 4.35
CA ILE A 555 -14.65 -14.19 3.24
C ILE A 555 -13.31 -14.86 2.94
N GLU A 556 -13.30 -16.19 3.01
CA GLU A 556 -12.09 -17.01 2.82
C GLU A 556 -11.76 -17.22 1.33
N ASP A 557 -12.77 -17.30 0.46
CA ASP A 557 -12.63 -17.48 -0.99
C ASP A 557 -12.70 -16.13 -1.70
N ILE A 558 -11.66 -15.31 -1.51
CA ILE A 558 -11.61 -13.91 -1.96
C ILE A 558 -11.72 -13.82 -3.49
N CYS A 559 -11.12 -14.77 -4.20
CA CYS A 559 -11.20 -14.88 -5.65
C CYS A 559 -12.62 -15.15 -6.17
N SER A 560 -13.57 -15.51 -5.30
CA SER A 560 -14.98 -15.69 -5.66
C SER A 560 -15.81 -14.41 -5.57
N ILE A 561 -15.27 -13.33 -4.98
CA ILE A 561 -15.99 -12.05 -4.88
C ILE A 561 -16.15 -11.48 -6.30
N PRO A 562 -17.39 -11.25 -6.78
CA PRO A 562 -17.63 -10.79 -8.14
C PRO A 562 -17.24 -9.32 -8.27
N ASP A 563 -16.69 -8.96 -9.43
CA ASP A 563 -16.28 -7.59 -9.73
C ASP A 563 -17.38 -6.56 -9.48
N ARG A 564 -17.06 -5.39 -8.89
CA ARG A 564 -18.05 -4.34 -8.62
C ARG A 564 -18.95 -4.03 -9.82
N GLN A 565 -18.40 -3.93 -11.03
CA GLN A 565 -19.17 -3.73 -12.25
C GLN A 565 -19.42 -5.05 -13.00
N LEU A 566 -20.69 -5.34 -13.30
CA LEU A 566 -21.06 -6.50 -14.11
C LEU A 566 -21.20 -6.09 -15.57
N MET A 567 -20.41 -6.70 -16.45
CA MET A 567 -20.46 -6.43 -17.88
C MET A 567 -21.50 -7.34 -18.53
N LEU A 568 -22.59 -6.74 -18.99
CA LEU A 568 -23.75 -7.44 -19.53
C LEU A 568 -24.02 -7.06 -20.99
N ARG A 569 -22.96 -6.81 -21.79
CA ARG A 569 -23.11 -6.30 -23.17
C ARG A 569 -23.57 -7.39 -24.12
N THR A 570 -23.01 -8.58 -23.99
CA THR A 570 -23.37 -9.78 -24.76
C THR A 570 -23.83 -10.90 -23.82
N ASN A 571 -24.53 -11.89 -24.37
CA ASN A 571 -24.94 -13.05 -23.59
C ASN A 571 -23.75 -13.84 -23.06
N ASP A 572 -22.66 -13.97 -23.84
CA ASP A 572 -21.49 -14.74 -23.45
C ASP A 572 -20.75 -14.07 -22.28
N GLU A 573 -20.55 -12.75 -22.34
CA GLU A 573 -20.00 -11.97 -21.22
C GLU A 573 -20.91 -12.07 -19.97
N ALA A 574 -22.23 -11.96 -20.18
CA ALA A 574 -23.19 -12.01 -19.08
C ALA A 574 -23.21 -13.39 -18.40
N ILE A 575 -23.10 -14.48 -19.15
CA ILE A 575 -23.08 -15.85 -18.60
C ILE A 575 -21.96 -16.01 -17.58
N VAL A 576 -20.74 -15.56 -17.92
CA VAL A 576 -19.57 -15.67 -17.02
C VAL A 576 -19.81 -14.86 -15.73
N GLY A 577 -20.14 -13.57 -15.85
CA GLY A 577 -20.32 -12.73 -14.68
C GLY A 577 -21.51 -13.16 -13.79
N LEU A 578 -22.59 -13.65 -14.40
CA LEU A 578 -23.75 -14.15 -13.66
C LEU A 578 -23.42 -15.44 -12.91
N GLU A 579 -22.62 -16.35 -13.47
CA GLU A 579 -22.18 -17.56 -12.76
C GLU A 579 -21.34 -17.24 -11.52
N GLU A 580 -20.43 -16.27 -11.62
CA GLU A 580 -19.61 -15.80 -10.50
C GLU A 580 -20.50 -15.19 -9.40
N CYS A 581 -21.40 -14.29 -9.79
CA CYS A 581 -22.38 -13.69 -8.88
C CYS A 581 -23.24 -14.76 -8.18
N ILE A 582 -23.74 -15.76 -8.89
CA ILE A 582 -24.55 -16.84 -8.30
C ILE A 582 -23.74 -17.64 -7.27
N LYS A 583 -22.47 -17.97 -7.58
CA LYS A 583 -21.60 -18.72 -6.66
C LYS A 583 -21.35 -17.93 -5.37
N TYR A 584 -21.07 -16.64 -5.50
CA TYR A 584 -20.78 -15.74 -4.38
C TYR A 584 -22.01 -15.47 -3.51
N TYR A 585 -23.07 -14.90 -4.10
CA TYR A 585 -24.24 -14.45 -3.35
C TYR A 585 -25.00 -15.61 -2.68
N ARG A 586 -24.85 -16.84 -3.19
CA ARG A 586 -25.41 -18.03 -2.53
C ARG A 586 -24.71 -18.35 -1.20
N LYS A 587 -23.41 -18.07 -1.07
CA LYS A 587 -22.62 -18.30 0.15
C LYS A 587 -22.64 -17.10 1.11
N LEU A 588 -22.83 -15.88 0.59
CA LEU A 588 -22.80 -14.64 1.38
C LEU A 588 -23.67 -14.68 2.66
N PRO A 589 -24.91 -15.22 2.64
CA PRO A 589 -25.71 -15.43 3.85
C PRO A 589 -25.02 -16.14 5.02
N ASP A 590 -24.20 -17.16 4.74
CA ASP A 590 -23.50 -17.93 5.77
C ASP A 590 -22.33 -17.10 6.37
N TYR A 591 -21.65 -16.32 5.53
CA TYR A 591 -20.63 -15.37 5.98
C TYR A 591 -21.24 -14.27 6.85
N CYS A 592 -22.39 -13.69 6.46
CA CYS A 592 -23.11 -12.72 7.29
C CYS A 592 -23.44 -13.30 8.66
N LYS A 593 -24.01 -14.51 8.69
CA LYS A 593 -24.41 -15.17 9.94
C LYS A 593 -23.22 -15.39 10.87
N SER A 594 -22.10 -15.89 10.34
CA SER A 594 -20.91 -16.14 11.16
C SER A 594 -20.25 -14.85 11.68
N LEU A 595 -20.27 -13.76 10.90
CA LEU A 595 -19.79 -12.45 11.38
C LEU A 595 -20.72 -11.87 12.46
N GLN A 596 -22.04 -11.99 12.29
CA GLN A 596 -23.01 -11.61 13.33
C GLN A 596 -22.76 -12.36 14.64
N GLU A 597 -22.51 -13.68 14.57
CA GLU A 597 -22.19 -14.50 15.75
C GLU A 597 -20.91 -13.98 16.44
N GLU A 598 -19.87 -13.62 15.70
CA GLU A 598 -18.64 -13.06 16.28
C GLU A 598 -18.88 -11.71 16.99
N LEU A 599 -19.60 -10.79 16.33
CA LEU A 599 -19.90 -9.47 16.88
C LEU A 599 -20.75 -9.58 18.15
N ARG A 600 -21.80 -10.42 18.13
CA ARG A 600 -22.65 -10.67 19.30
C ARG A 600 -21.90 -11.28 20.47
N ASN A 601 -21.08 -12.30 20.21
CA ASN A 601 -20.29 -12.96 21.24
C ASN A 601 -19.30 -12.00 21.91
N THR A 602 -18.72 -11.08 21.15
CA THR A 602 -17.69 -10.16 21.66
C THR A 602 -18.31 -9.00 22.44
N TYR A 603 -19.43 -8.45 21.97
CA TYR A 603 -20.12 -7.34 22.63
C TYR A 603 -21.20 -7.77 23.64
N ASN A 604 -21.41 -9.07 23.84
CA ASN A 604 -22.48 -9.65 24.67
C ASN A 604 -23.90 -9.14 24.26
N LEU A 605 -24.15 -9.04 22.95
CA LEU A 605 -25.40 -8.54 22.35
C LEU A 605 -26.41 -9.64 21.98
#